data_AF-A0A076HDQ7-F1
#
_entry.id   AF-A0A076HDQ7-F1
#
_cell.length_a   1.000
_cell.length_b   1.000
_cell.length_c   1.000
_cell.angle_alpha   90.00
_cell.angle_beta   90.00
_cell.angle_gamma   90.00
#
_symmetry.space_group_name_H-M   'P 1'
#
loop_
_entity.id
_entity.type
_entity.pdbx_description
1 polymer ?
#
loop_
_entity_poly.entity_id
_entity_poly.type
_entity_poly.pdbx_seq_one_letter_code
_entity_poly.pdbx_strand_id
1 'polypeptide(L)'
;MTDPSPSIFVQIAAYRDPDLPATLHNLIERAAQPERLRFGICLQLADSDPAAWNATAFPQDCSLALIPFRAEDSRGACWARHQAQQLYGGEDFLLQIDSHMRAVQNWDDDLVKTWEACLDPKAVLSVYPNGFQLPCSLQLNTLPVMAAHRFDDFGILKFQGISRYQLPEQQPAAPLANAFMAGGFLFGPGCIVPEVPYDPSLYFYGEEVSMSARLWTHGFNLYSPHRLLLFHLYKSSSNGNDASATHWSDHSDWFLLNRRSLVRVHTLLGTLETVPQDRLRPTPDDVNDLDRYGLGDKRSLDDYQRWAGVDFAGRTISERASEGRFSR
;
A
#
# COMPACT_ATOMS: atom_id res chain seq x y z
N MET A 1 -36.63 -2.09 -1.46
CA MET A 1 -35.48 -2.71 -0.78
C MET A 1 -34.26 -2.13 -1.45
N THR A 2 -33.57 -1.20 -0.79
CA THR A 2 -32.27 -0.71 -1.25
C THR A 2 -31.30 -1.88 -1.13
N ASP A 3 -30.52 -2.16 -2.18
CA ASP A 3 -29.43 -3.12 -2.11
C ASP A 3 -28.52 -2.78 -0.91
N PRO A 4 -27.99 -3.77 -0.18
CA PRO A 4 -27.05 -3.48 0.90
C PRO A 4 -25.83 -2.74 0.32
N SER A 5 -25.40 -1.69 1.01
CA SER A 5 -24.19 -0.93 0.66
C SER A 5 -22.97 -1.85 0.67
N PRO A 6 -22.06 -1.76 -0.33
CA PRO A 6 -20.92 -2.64 -0.42
C PRO A 6 -19.98 -2.44 0.79
N SER A 7 -19.58 -3.54 1.38
CA SER A 7 -18.69 -3.59 2.54
C SER A 7 -17.23 -3.29 2.15
N ILE A 8 -16.49 -2.63 3.05
CA ILE A 8 -15.09 -2.28 2.86
C ILE A 8 -14.26 -2.86 4.00
N PHE A 9 -13.38 -3.79 3.68
CA PHE A 9 -12.35 -4.27 4.59
C PHE A 9 -11.18 -3.28 4.61
N VAL A 10 -11.02 -2.56 5.72
CA VAL A 10 -9.94 -1.60 5.96
C VAL A 10 -8.79 -2.30 6.66
N GLN A 11 -7.77 -2.66 5.91
CA GLN A 11 -6.59 -3.37 6.37
C GLN A 11 -5.50 -2.40 6.82
N ILE A 12 -5.07 -2.51 8.08
CA ILE A 12 -4.05 -1.62 8.66
C ILE A 12 -2.96 -2.46 9.34
N ALA A 13 -1.70 -2.20 8.98
CA ALA A 13 -0.54 -2.66 9.74
C ALA A 13 0.00 -1.50 10.56
N ALA A 14 -0.05 -1.61 11.89
CA ALA A 14 0.36 -0.54 12.79
C ALA A 14 1.52 -1.01 13.69
N TYR A 15 2.70 -0.44 13.47
CA TYR A 15 3.88 -0.70 14.28
C TYR A 15 4.18 0.52 15.15
N ARG A 16 3.93 0.41 16.45
CA ARG A 16 4.25 1.42 17.47
C ARG A 16 3.88 2.85 17.05
N ASP A 17 2.69 2.99 16.45
CA ASP A 17 2.26 4.24 15.84
C ASP A 17 1.26 5.01 16.74
N PRO A 18 1.65 6.18 17.28
CA PRO A 18 0.76 7.00 18.10
C PRO A 18 -0.48 7.52 17.37
N ASP A 19 -0.47 7.60 16.04
CA ASP A 19 -1.54 8.26 15.28
C ASP A 19 -2.68 7.30 14.90
N LEU A 20 -2.53 5.99 15.11
CA LEU A 20 -3.55 5.00 14.78
C LEU A 20 -4.93 5.32 15.38
N PRO A 21 -5.06 5.66 16.69
CA PRO A 21 -6.36 6.06 17.25
C PRO A 21 -6.99 7.24 16.50
N ALA A 22 -6.20 8.26 16.14
CA ALA A 22 -6.68 9.43 15.43
C ALA A 22 -7.08 9.10 13.98
N THR A 23 -6.35 8.20 13.32
CA THR A 23 -6.71 7.65 12.01
C THR A 23 -8.06 6.94 12.06
N LEU A 24 -8.28 6.05 13.04
CA LEU A 24 -9.53 5.30 13.18
C LEU A 24 -10.74 6.23 13.41
N HIS A 25 -10.62 7.18 14.35
CA HIS A 25 -11.68 8.17 14.58
C HIS A 25 -11.96 8.97 13.32
N ASN A 26 -10.92 9.46 12.64
CA ASN A 26 -11.08 10.27 11.44
C ASN A 26 -11.79 9.52 10.30
N LEU A 27 -11.44 8.25 10.08
CA LEU A 27 -12.07 7.42 9.05
C LEU A 27 -13.55 7.18 9.36
N ILE A 28 -13.89 6.89 10.61
CA ILE A 28 -15.27 6.61 11.02
C ILE A 28 -16.12 7.89 11.00
N GLU A 29 -15.64 8.99 11.58
CA GLU A 29 -16.38 10.26 11.65
C GLU A 29 -16.64 10.88 10.28
N ARG A 30 -15.74 10.65 9.32
CA ARG A 30 -15.83 11.23 7.97
C ARG A 30 -16.44 10.28 6.95
N ALA A 31 -16.75 9.04 7.32
CA ALA A 31 -17.47 8.13 6.45
C ALA A 31 -18.93 8.59 6.29
N ALA A 32 -19.46 8.44 5.08
CA ALA A 32 -20.90 8.58 4.82
C ALA A 32 -21.68 7.42 5.44
N GLN A 33 -21.09 6.22 5.44
CA GLN A 33 -21.71 4.97 5.88
C GLN A 33 -20.73 4.17 6.76
N PRO A 34 -20.44 4.60 8.00
CA PRO A 34 -19.46 3.94 8.88
C PRO A 34 -19.79 2.46 9.15
N GLU A 35 -21.05 2.06 9.07
CA GLU A 35 -21.53 0.69 9.31
C GLU A 35 -21.07 -0.33 8.26
N ARG A 36 -20.60 0.11 7.09
CA ARG A 36 -20.06 -0.79 6.05
C ARG A 36 -18.55 -1.07 6.20
N LEU A 37 -17.88 -0.35 7.11
CA LEU A 37 -16.45 -0.49 7.34
C LEU A 37 -16.18 -1.69 8.25
N ARG A 38 -15.17 -2.50 7.90
CA ARG A 38 -14.65 -3.62 8.68
C ARG A 38 -13.15 -3.42 8.84
N PHE A 39 -12.70 -3.01 10.03
CA PHE A 39 -11.28 -2.75 10.28
C PHE A 39 -10.57 -4.05 10.68
N GLY A 40 -9.55 -4.43 9.93
CA GLY A 40 -8.62 -5.51 10.28
C GLY A 40 -7.24 -4.96 10.56
N ILE A 41 -6.78 -5.05 11.81
CA ILE A 41 -5.56 -4.36 12.26
C ILE A 41 -4.56 -5.35 12.83
N CYS A 42 -3.35 -5.37 12.27
CA CYS A 42 -2.19 -5.97 12.93
C CYS A 42 -1.54 -4.90 13.83
N LEU A 43 -1.79 -4.99 15.15
CA LEU A 43 -1.34 -4.02 16.14
C LEU A 43 -0.08 -4.53 16.84
N GLN A 44 1.04 -3.86 16.60
CA GLN A 44 2.35 -4.26 17.13
C GLN A 44 2.84 -3.20 18.12
N LEU A 45 2.89 -3.55 19.41
CA LEU A 45 3.25 -2.63 20.49
C LEU A 45 4.33 -3.24 21.41
N ALA A 46 5.21 -2.40 21.93
CA ALA A 46 6.10 -2.77 23.03
C ALA A 46 5.39 -2.61 24.38
N ASP A 47 5.85 -3.31 25.42
CA ASP A 47 5.29 -3.17 26.77
C ASP A 47 5.45 -1.76 27.35
N SER A 48 6.40 -0.98 26.82
CA SER A 48 6.66 0.41 27.20
C SER A 48 5.80 1.43 26.47
N ASP A 49 5.04 1.04 25.44
CA ASP A 49 4.23 1.97 24.66
C ASP A 49 3.01 2.47 25.46
N PRO A 50 2.59 3.75 25.29
CA PRO A 50 1.46 4.31 26.02
C PRO A 50 0.15 3.56 25.78
N ALA A 51 -0.67 3.43 26.83
CA ALA A 51 -2.01 2.84 26.72
C ALA A 51 -2.91 3.56 25.68
N ALA A 52 -2.66 4.85 25.44
CA ALA A 52 -3.35 5.63 24.43
C ALA A 52 -3.14 5.13 22.98
N TRP A 53 -2.19 4.22 22.74
CA TRP A 53 -1.91 3.66 21.40
C TRP A 53 -2.64 2.34 21.14
N ASN A 54 -3.29 1.78 22.16
CA ASN A 54 -3.93 0.46 22.08
C ASN A 54 -5.46 0.56 22.00
N ALA A 55 -6.12 -0.60 22.01
CA ALA A 55 -7.57 -0.76 21.87
C ALA A 55 -8.42 0.10 22.84
N THR A 56 -7.88 0.51 23.99
CA THR A 56 -8.59 1.37 24.95
C THR A 56 -8.88 2.77 24.40
N ALA A 57 -8.11 3.22 23.41
CA ALA A 57 -8.30 4.51 22.75
C ALA A 57 -9.00 4.38 21.39
N PHE A 58 -9.45 3.19 20.99
CA PHE A 58 -10.13 2.99 19.70
C PHE A 58 -11.64 3.23 19.81
N PRO A 59 -12.31 3.64 18.71
CA PRO A 59 -13.76 3.78 18.67
C PRO A 59 -14.49 2.48 19.02
N GLN A 60 -15.49 2.54 19.90
CA GLN A 60 -16.20 1.36 20.42
C GLN A 60 -17.33 0.89 19.51
N ASP A 61 -17.98 1.80 18.79
CA ASP A 61 -19.18 1.52 17.98
C ASP A 61 -18.85 1.17 16.52
N CYS A 62 -17.74 0.47 16.28
CA CYS A 62 -17.29 0.09 14.94
C CYS A 62 -16.93 -1.39 14.84
N SER A 63 -17.02 -1.95 13.64
CA SER A 63 -16.57 -3.32 13.40
C SER A 63 -15.06 -3.33 13.23
N LEU A 64 -14.36 -3.73 14.30
CA LEU A 64 -12.91 -3.71 14.39
C LEU A 64 -12.42 -5.03 14.98
N ALA A 65 -11.49 -5.66 14.28
CA ALA A 65 -10.79 -6.86 14.68
C ALA A 65 -9.28 -6.60 14.75
N LEU A 66 -8.64 -7.10 15.81
CA LEU A 66 -7.22 -6.91 16.09
C LEU A 66 -6.49 -8.24 16.10
N ILE A 67 -5.31 -8.28 15.50
CA ILE A 67 -4.29 -9.28 15.79
C ILE A 67 -3.14 -8.57 16.52
N PRO A 68 -3.07 -8.69 17.86
CA PRO A 68 -2.02 -8.07 18.63
C PRO A 68 -0.72 -8.88 18.53
N PHE A 69 0.41 -8.17 18.43
CA PHE A 69 1.75 -8.73 18.55
C PHE A 69 2.60 -7.85 19.45
N ARG A 70 3.60 -8.46 20.11
CA ARG A 70 4.67 -7.68 20.73
C ARG A 70 5.52 -7.08 19.62
N ALA A 71 5.98 -5.84 19.78
CA ALA A 71 6.80 -5.18 18.76
C ALA A 71 8.10 -5.96 18.46
N GLU A 72 8.66 -6.65 19.46
CA GLU A 72 9.82 -7.53 19.32
C GLU A 72 9.59 -8.77 18.44
N ASP A 73 8.33 -9.19 18.26
CA ASP A 73 7.95 -10.33 17.42
C ASP A 73 7.66 -9.93 15.96
N SER A 74 7.67 -8.63 15.67
CA SER A 74 7.42 -8.12 14.32
C SER A 74 8.49 -8.58 13.33
N ARG A 75 8.08 -8.72 12.06
CA ARG A 75 8.97 -9.05 10.94
C ARG A 75 8.92 -8.01 9.82
N GLY A 76 8.41 -6.82 10.11
CA GLY A 76 8.28 -5.73 9.16
C GLY A 76 6.89 -5.61 8.51
N ALA A 77 6.79 -4.65 7.58
CA ALA A 77 5.51 -4.14 7.09
C ALA A 77 4.72 -5.19 6.29
N CYS A 78 5.35 -5.92 5.37
CA CYS A 78 4.64 -6.90 4.54
C CYS A 78 4.14 -8.09 5.36
N TRP A 79 4.91 -8.55 6.36
CA TRP A 79 4.46 -9.55 7.31
C TRP A 79 3.23 -9.07 8.10
N ALA A 80 3.27 -7.85 8.64
CA ALA A 80 2.14 -7.29 9.39
C ALA A 80 0.89 -7.10 8.52
N ARG A 81 1.05 -6.68 7.26
CA ARG A 81 -0.04 -6.61 6.28
C ARG A 81 -0.64 -7.99 6.01
N HIS A 82 0.19 -9.02 5.86
CA HIS A 82 -0.27 -10.41 5.73
C HIS A 82 -1.01 -10.91 6.98
N GLN A 83 -0.59 -10.52 8.19
CA GLN A 83 -1.33 -10.83 9.41
C GLN A 83 -2.71 -10.16 9.39
N ALA A 84 -2.78 -8.87 9.06
CA ALA A 84 -4.05 -8.16 8.96
C ALA A 84 -5.00 -8.80 7.91
N GLN A 85 -4.46 -9.31 6.80
CA GLN A 85 -5.25 -10.04 5.78
C GLN A 85 -5.98 -11.28 6.31
N GLN A 86 -5.52 -11.89 7.42
CA GLN A 86 -6.21 -13.04 8.03
C GLN A 86 -7.58 -12.68 8.61
N LEU A 87 -7.85 -11.39 8.80
CA LEU A 87 -9.13 -10.87 9.28
C LEU A 87 -10.13 -10.57 8.15
N TYR A 88 -9.72 -10.72 6.89
CA TYR A 88 -10.62 -10.54 5.75
C TYR A 88 -11.73 -11.59 5.78
N GLY A 89 -12.98 -11.13 5.81
CA GLY A 89 -14.19 -11.94 5.96
C GLY A 89 -14.96 -12.17 4.66
N GLY A 90 -14.42 -11.75 3.52
CA GLY A 90 -15.12 -11.79 2.23
C GLY A 90 -15.82 -10.49 1.86
N GLU A 91 -15.40 -9.36 2.43
CA GLU A 91 -15.93 -8.04 2.11
C GLU A 91 -15.77 -7.69 0.61
N ASP A 92 -16.67 -6.85 0.10
CA ASP A 92 -16.77 -6.52 -1.33
C ASP A 92 -15.52 -5.78 -1.83
N PHE A 93 -14.97 -4.90 -0.99
CA PHE A 93 -13.77 -4.12 -1.29
C PHE A 93 -12.68 -4.29 -0.23
N LEU A 94 -11.42 -4.24 -0.68
CA LEU A 94 -10.23 -4.06 0.15
C LEU A 94 -9.80 -2.59 0.09
N LEU A 95 -9.55 -1.99 1.26
CA LEU A 95 -8.78 -0.77 1.42
C LEU A 95 -7.56 -1.06 2.30
N GLN A 96 -6.37 -1.11 1.71
CA GLN A 96 -5.12 -1.14 2.47
C GLN A 96 -4.58 0.27 2.66
N ILE A 97 -4.28 0.62 3.90
CA ILE A 97 -3.72 1.92 4.28
C ILE A 97 -2.65 1.78 5.37
N ASP A 98 -1.82 2.83 5.51
CA ASP A 98 -0.94 2.97 6.67
C ASP A 98 -1.72 3.48 7.91
N SER A 99 -1.10 3.44 9.09
CA SER A 99 -1.75 3.75 10.37
C SER A 99 -1.86 5.24 10.72
N HIS A 100 -1.31 6.14 9.89
CA HIS A 100 -1.28 7.59 10.11
C HIS A 100 -1.88 8.35 8.92
N MET A 101 -3.20 8.18 8.77
CA MET A 101 -3.96 8.62 7.59
C MET A 101 -5.10 9.55 8.00
N ARG A 102 -5.52 10.41 7.07
CA ARG A 102 -6.74 11.22 7.19
C ARG A 102 -7.56 11.10 5.92
N ALA A 103 -8.86 11.32 6.03
CA ALA A 103 -9.80 11.22 4.92
C ALA A 103 -10.53 12.53 4.65
N VAL A 104 -11.00 12.70 3.41
CA VAL A 104 -12.00 13.73 3.10
C VAL A 104 -13.36 13.37 3.71
N GLN A 105 -14.29 14.32 3.76
CA GLN A 105 -15.67 14.00 4.14
C GLN A 105 -16.31 13.09 3.08
N ASN A 106 -17.06 12.09 3.51
CA ASN A 106 -17.73 11.07 2.68
C ASN A 106 -16.75 10.24 1.83
N TRP A 107 -15.52 10.07 2.32
CA TRP A 107 -14.43 9.43 1.58
C TRP A 107 -14.77 8.04 1.08
N ASP A 108 -15.53 7.28 1.86
CA ASP A 108 -15.90 5.92 1.57
C ASP A 108 -16.79 5.90 0.32
N ASP A 109 -17.86 6.68 0.30
CA ASP A 109 -18.76 6.79 -0.85
C ASP A 109 -18.01 7.31 -2.09
N ASP A 110 -17.14 8.29 -1.91
CA ASP A 110 -16.32 8.83 -2.98
C ASP A 110 -15.29 7.82 -3.52
N LEU A 111 -14.79 6.93 -2.65
CA LEU A 111 -13.85 5.86 -3.02
C LEU A 111 -14.56 4.82 -3.89
N VAL A 112 -15.77 4.38 -3.52
CA VAL A 112 -16.60 3.47 -4.32
C VAL A 112 -16.99 4.11 -5.65
N LYS A 113 -17.48 5.37 -5.65
CA LYS A 113 -17.82 6.10 -6.89
C LYS A 113 -16.61 6.28 -7.81
N THR A 114 -15.42 6.51 -7.23
CA THR A 114 -14.18 6.62 -8.00
C THR A 114 -13.80 5.29 -8.65
N TRP A 115 -14.02 4.17 -7.95
CA TRP A 115 -13.80 2.85 -8.50
C TRP A 115 -14.81 2.50 -9.59
N GLU A 116 -16.11 2.79 -9.40
CA GLU A 116 -17.15 2.59 -10.40
C GLU A 116 -16.86 3.39 -11.68
N ALA A 117 -16.34 4.62 -11.55
CA ALA A 117 -15.92 5.45 -12.67
C ALA A 117 -14.74 4.88 -13.48
N CYS A 118 -14.03 3.86 -12.98
CA CYS A 118 -13.03 3.14 -13.78
C CYS A 118 -13.68 2.27 -14.87
N LEU A 119 -14.97 1.91 -14.73
CA LEU A 119 -15.69 1.00 -15.63
C LEU A 119 -14.94 -0.33 -15.84
N ASP A 120 -14.28 -0.81 -14.78
CA ASP A 120 -13.41 -1.99 -14.81
C ASP A 120 -13.58 -2.77 -13.49
N PRO A 121 -14.19 -3.98 -13.51
CA PRO A 121 -14.44 -4.76 -12.30
C PRO A 121 -13.17 -5.30 -11.63
N LYS A 122 -12.02 -5.19 -12.30
CA LYS A 122 -10.70 -5.55 -11.79
C LYS A 122 -9.84 -4.29 -11.55
N ALA A 123 -10.46 -3.11 -11.42
CA ALA A 123 -9.77 -1.87 -11.10
C ALA A 123 -9.19 -1.87 -9.67
N VAL A 124 -8.00 -1.29 -9.55
CA VAL A 124 -7.29 -1.05 -8.30
C VAL A 124 -6.83 0.41 -8.29
N LEU A 125 -7.43 1.22 -7.42
CA LEU A 125 -7.03 2.59 -7.17
C LEU A 125 -5.79 2.61 -6.27
N SER A 126 -4.75 3.31 -6.70
CA SER A 126 -3.54 3.51 -5.91
C SER A 126 -2.79 4.77 -6.35
N VAL A 127 -2.25 5.47 -5.36
CA VAL A 127 -1.43 6.67 -5.50
C VAL A 127 -0.68 6.90 -4.19
N TYR A 128 0.45 7.60 -4.21
CA TYR A 128 0.94 8.24 -3.00
C TYR A 128 0.03 9.42 -2.65
N PRO A 129 -0.74 9.36 -1.56
CA PRO A 129 -1.70 10.41 -1.24
C PRO A 129 -0.99 11.73 -0.90
N ASN A 130 -1.71 12.85 -0.93
CA ASN A 130 -1.12 14.10 -0.48
C ASN A 130 -0.81 14.07 1.02
N GLY A 131 0.09 14.96 1.45
CA GLY A 131 0.41 15.12 2.85
C GLY A 131 -0.68 15.80 3.67
N PHE A 132 -0.69 15.53 4.97
CA PHE A 132 -1.32 16.42 5.95
C PHE A 132 -0.34 16.77 7.08
N GLN A 133 -0.61 17.86 7.79
CA GLN A 133 0.08 18.24 9.02
C GLN A 133 -0.83 18.02 10.22
N LEU A 134 -0.27 17.57 11.33
CA LEU A 134 -1.03 17.38 12.57
C LEU A 134 -1.65 18.72 13.06
N PRO A 135 -2.84 18.68 13.67
CA PRO A 135 -3.65 17.48 13.91
C PRO A 135 -4.42 16.98 12.66
N CYS A 136 -4.79 17.88 11.71
CA CYS A 136 -5.51 17.52 10.48
C CYS A 136 -5.55 18.66 9.43
N SER A 137 -4.41 19.28 9.08
CA SER A 137 -4.30 20.26 8.00
C SER A 137 -3.92 19.59 6.68
N LEU A 138 -4.89 19.45 5.77
CA LEU A 138 -4.77 18.68 4.53
C LEU A 138 -4.18 19.52 3.38
N GLN A 139 -3.30 18.95 2.56
CA GLN A 139 -2.81 19.60 1.34
C GLN A 139 -3.77 19.39 0.17
N LEU A 140 -4.64 20.37 -0.10
CA LEU A 140 -5.77 20.20 -1.04
C LEU A 140 -5.50 20.69 -2.47
N ASN A 141 -4.41 21.43 -2.69
CA ASN A 141 -4.24 22.23 -3.91
C ASN A 141 -3.80 21.43 -5.14
N THR A 142 -3.34 20.19 -4.96
CA THR A 142 -2.81 19.37 -6.06
C THR A 142 -3.39 17.97 -6.06
N LEU A 143 -3.47 17.32 -7.21
CA LEU A 143 -3.74 15.89 -7.33
C LEU A 143 -2.47 15.14 -7.77
N PRO A 144 -2.02 14.13 -7.00
CA PRO A 144 -0.84 13.37 -7.35
C PRO A 144 -1.15 12.25 -8.35
N VAL A 145 -0.11 11.83 -9.06
CA VAL A 145 -0.05 10.56 -9.81
C VAL A 145 1.24 9.83 -9.46
N MET A 146 1.34 8.54 -9.79
CA MET A 146 2.56 7.76 -9.59
C MET A 146 3.41 7.67 -10.85
N ALA A 147 4.72 7.69 -10.67
CA ALA A 147 5.70 7.53 -11.74
C ALA A 147 6.86 6.63 -11.29
N ALA A 148 7.55 6.04 -12.26
CA ALA A 148 8.83 5.40 -12.04
C ALA A 148 9.87 6.49 -11.75
N HIS A 149 10.79 6.24 -10.83
CA HIS A 149 11.80 7.24 -10.46
C HIS A 149 13.21 6.79 -10.84
N ARG A 150 13.70 5.73 -10.21
CA ARG A 150 15.04 5.18 -10.46
C ARG A 150 15.12 3.74 -9.98
N PHE A 151 16.13 3.01 -10.42
CA PHE A 151 16.56 1.78 -9.78
C PHE A 151 17.56 2.11 -8.66
N ASP A 152 17.43 1.46 -7.50
CA ASP A 152 18.44 1.58 -6.43
C ASP A 152 19.68 0.71 -6.69
N ASP A 153 20.65 0.77 -5.77
CA ASP A 153 21.91 0.02 -5.87
C ASP A 153 21.71 -1.50 -5.90
N PHE A 154 20.57 -1.99 -5.42
CA PHE A 154 20.20 -3.41 -5.48
C PHE A 154 19.43 -3.75 -6.75
N GLY A 155 19.04 -2.77 -7.57
CA GLY A 155 18.26 -2.97 -8.79
C GLY A 155 16.75 -3.05 -8.52
N ILE A 156 16.27 -2.52 -7.40
CA ILE A 156 14.83 -2.39 -7.14
C ILE A 156 14.33 -1.07 -7.71
N LEU A 157 13.28 -1.15 -8.53
CA LEU A 157 12.58 0.02 -9.05
C LEU A 157 11.91 0.78 -7.90
N LYS A 158 12.23 2.06 -7.75
CA LYS A 158 11.57 3.00 -6.86
C LYS A 158 10.55 3.82 -7.63
N PHE A 159 9.43 4.11 -6.98
CA PHE A 159 8.40 5.01 -7.48
C PHE A 159 8.53 6.39 -6.85
N GLN A 160 7.80 7.35 -7.42
CA GLN A 160 7.64 8.69 -6.88
C GLN A 160 6.20 9.18 -7.11
N GLY A 161 5.76 10.09 -6.24
CA GLY A 161 4.54 10.87 -6.45
C GLY A 161 4.86 12.16 -7.18
N ILE A 162 4.03 12.52 -8.17
CA ILE A 162 4.12 13.79 -8.88
C ILE A 162 2.79 14.53 -8.69
N SER A 163 2.82 15.66 -7.99
CA SER A 163 1.70 16.60 -7.91
C SER A 163 1.47 17.25 -9.28
N ARG A 164 0.62 16.62 -10.11
CA ARG A 164 0.48 16.98 -11.53
C ARG A 164 -0.57 18.04 -11.77
N TYR A 165 -1.75 17.87 -11.18
CA TYR A 165 -2.91 18.69 -11.51
C TYR A 165 -3.14 19.70 -10.38
N GLN A 166 -3.29 20.98 -10.72
CA GLN A 166 -3.76 21.99 -9.79
C GLN A 166 -5.28 21.84 -9.61
N LEU A 167 -5.75 21.83 -8.37
CA LEU A 167 -7.17 21.67 -8.05
C LEU A 167 -7.80 23.00 -7.63
N PRO A 168 -9.06 23.27 -8.03
CA PRO A 168 -9.94 22.39 -8.81
C PRO A 168 -9.77 22.49 -10.34
N GLU A 169 -9.00 23.46 -10.86
CA GLU A 169 -9.06 23.87 -12.27
C GLU A 169 -8.61 22.80 -13.27
N GLN A 170 -7.70 21.90 -12.87
CA GLN A 170 -7.11 20.86 -13.71
C GLN A 170 -7.55 19.45 -13.29
N GLN A 171 -8.59 19.32 -12.48
CA GLN A 171 -9.06 18.01 -12.02
C GLN A 171 -9.44 17.11 -13.21
N PRO A 172 -8.88 15.89 -13.33
CA PRO A 172 -9.31 14.95 -14.36
C PRO A 172 -10.78 14.54 -14.17
N ALA A 173 -11.49 14.30 -15.28
CA ALA A 173 -12.90 13.93 -15.24
C ALA A 173 -13.15 12.48 -14.79
N ALA A 174 -12.14 11.61 -14.88
CA ALA A 174 -12.22 10.19 -14.56
C ALA A 174 -10.86 9.67 -14.07
N PRO A 175 -10.81 8.53 -13.34
CA PRO A 175 -9.58 7.91 -12.87
C PRO A 175 -8.57 7.71 -14.00
N LEU A 176 -7.29 7.96 -13.71
CA LEU A 176 -6.22 7.89 -14.69
C LEU A 176 -5.59 6.51 -14.69
N ALA A 177 -5.24 5.98 -15.86
CA ALA A 177 -4.48 4.74 -15.93
C ALA A 177 -3.14 4.87 -15.18
N ASN A 178 -2.75 3.81 -14.48
CA ASN A 178 -1.54 3.73 -13.68
C ASN A 178 -0.86 2.35 -13.89
N ALA A 179 0.40 2.23 -13.50
CA ALA A 179 1.17 0.99 -13.53
C ALA A 179 1.72 0.59 -12.16
N PHE A 180 1.57 1.44 -11.14
CA PHE A 180 2.26 1.30 -9.86
C PHE A 180 1.30 1.35 -8.68
N MET A 181 1.56 0.50 -7.69
CA MET A 181 0.85 0.39 -6.43
C MET A 181 1.71 1.06 -5.34
N ALA A 182 1.12 1.95 -4.55
CA ALA A 182 1.68 2.54 -3.36
C ALA A 182 1.28 1.74 -2.12
N GLY A 183 2.24 1.29 -1.31
CA GLY A 183 1.98 0.41 -0.17
C GLY A 183 0.93 0.95 0.81
N GLY A 184 0.95 2.27 1.04
CA GLY A 184 0.04 2.96 1.96
C GLY A 184 -1.34 3.32 1.41
N PHE A 185 -1.66 2.98 0.16
CA PHE A 185 -3.00 3.18 -0.41
C PHE A 185 -3.27 2.25 -1.59
N LEU A 186 -4.06 1.20 -1.34
CA LEU A 186 -4.61 0.30 -2.36
C LEU A 186 -6.09 0.11 -2.09
N PHE A 187 -6.94 0.46 -3.06
CA PHE A 187 -8.36 0.19 -3.01
C PHE A 187 -8.84 -0.59 -4.24
N GLY A 188 -9.57 -1.68 -4.05
CA GLY A 188 -10.07 -2.49 -5.15
C GLY A 188 -10.97 -3.62 -4.64
N PRO A 189 -11.42 -4.54 -5.52
CA PRO A 189 -12.28 -5.65 -5.10
C PRO A 189 -11.59 -6.50 -4.02
N GLY A 190 -12.36 -6.93 -3.02
CA GLY A 190 -11.85 -7.67 -1.86
C GLY A 190 -11.17 -9.00 -2.23
N CYS A 191 -11.52 -9.58 -3.40
CA CYS A 191 -10.89 -10.78 -3.93
C CYS A 191 -9.36 -10.65 -4.17
N ILE A 192 -8.81 -9.43 -4.15
CA ILE A 192 -7.36 -9.21 -4.12
C ILE A 192 -6.69 -9.94 -2.94
N VAL A 193 -7.34 -10.00 -1.77
CA VAL A 193 -6.76 -10.63 -0.58
C VAL A 193 -6.44 -12.11 -0.82
N PRO A 194 -7.40 -12.96 -1.26
CA PRO A 194 -7.11 -14.36 -1.57
C PRO A 194 -6.42 -14.59 -2.93
N GLU A 195 -6.63 -13.75 -3.94
CA GLU A 195 -6.02 -13.94 -5.28
C GLU A 195 -4.56 -13.48 -5.33
N VAL A 196 -4.22 -12.39 -4.64
CA VAL A 196 -2.88 -11.76 -4.66
C VAL A 196 -2.45 -11.44 -3.22
N PRO A 197 -2.31 -12.45 -2.34
CA PRO A 197 -2.02 -12.23 -0.93
C PRO A 197 -0.68 -11.52 -0.75
N TYR A 198 -0.56 -10.72 0.30
CA TYR A 198 0.70 -10.08 0.66
C TYR A 198 1.74 -11.15 1.00
N ASP A 199 2.95 -11.04 0.44
CA ASP A 199 4.05 -11.96 0.76
C ASP A 199 4.64 -11.59 2.13
N PRO A 200 4.49 -12.43 3.16
CA PRO A 200 4.97 -12.13 4.51
C PRO A 200 6.49 -12.22 4.63
N SER A 201 7.20 -12.72 3.61
CA SER A 201 8.66 -12.79 3.55
C SER A 201 9.28 -11.59 2.83
N LEU A 202 8.46 -10.66 2.33
CA LEU A 202 8.94 -9.32 1.97
C LEU A 202 9.07 -8.44 3.23
N TYR A 203 9.92 -7.42 3.16
CA TYR A 203 10.20 -6.56 4.31
C TYR A 203 9.58 -5.15 4.17
N PHE A 204 10.11 -4.37 3.23
CA PHE A 204 9.65 -3.01 2.95
C PHE A 204 10.00 -2.62 1.52
N TYR A 205 11.30 -2.53 1.21
CA TYR A 205 11.74 -2.23 -0.15
C TYR A 205 11.45 -3.39 -1.11
N GLY A 206 10.79 -3.07 -2.22
CA GLY A 206 10.43 -4.03 -3.25
C GLY A 206 8.99 -4.54 -3.17
N GLU A 207 8.26 -4.27 -2.08
CA GLU A 207 6.86 -4.67 -1.98
C GLU A 207 5.99 -4.03 -3.06
N GLU A 208 6.24 -2.76 -3.37
CA GLU A 208 5.40 -1.98 -4.26
C GLU A 208 5.53 -2.46 -5.70
N VAL A 209 6.76 -2.69 -6.16
CA VAL A 209 7.03 -3.25 -7.50
C VAL A 209 6.57 -4.71 -7.60
N SER A 210 6.78 -5.51 -6.54
CA SER A 210 6.30 -6.90 -6.49
C SER A 210 4.78 -6.95 -6.61
N MET A 211 4.06 -6.22 -5.76
CA MET A 211 2.60 -6.20 -5.78
C MET A 211 2.06 -5.61 -7.09
N SER A 212 2.69 -4.58 -7.66
CA SER A 212 2.27 -4.02 -8.96
C SER A 212 2.34 -5.05 -10.08
N ALA A 213 3.45 -5.80 -10.17
CA ALA A 213 3.62 -6.86 -11.16
C ALA A 213 2.66 -8.03 -10.90
N ARG A 214 2.45 -8.41 -9.64
CA ARG A 214 1.53 -9.50 -9.27
C ARG A 214 0.09 -9.15 -9.58
N LEU A 215 -0.40 -7.98 -9.19
CA LEU A 215 -1.74 -7.50 -9.54
C LEU A 215 -1.95 -7.53 -11.05
N TRP A 216 -1.01 -6.99 -11.83
CA TRP A 216 -1.10 -7.00 -13.29
C TRP A 216 -1.19 -8.42 -13.86
N THR A 217 -0.27 -9.30 -13.47
CA THR A 217 -0.20 -10.68 -13.99
C THR A 217 -1.41 -11.53 -13.57
N HIS A 218 -2.11 -11.17 -12.48
CA HIS A 218 -3.40 -11.75 -12.07
C HIS A 218 -4.62 -11.11 -12.76
N GLY A 219 -4.42 -10.13 -13.64
CA GLY A 219 -5.50 -9.51 -14.43
C GLY A 219 -6.08 -8.22 -13.84
N PHE A 220 -5.54 -7.70 -12.74
CA PHE A 220 -5.95 -6.43 -12.13
C PHE A 220 -5.34 -5.22 -12.84
N ASN A 221 -6.06 -4.11 -12.83
CA ASN A 221 -5.64 -2.90 -13.52
C ASN A 221 -5.49 -1.74 -12.55
N LEU A 222 -4.33 -1.07 -12.58
CA LEU A 222 -4.03 0.02 -11.68
C LEU A 222 -4.51 1.36 -12.24
N TYR A 223 -5.03 2.20 -11.35
CA TYR A 223 -5.52 3.54 -11.65
C TYR A 223 -5.11 4.51 -10.55
N SER A 224 -4.82 5.76 -10.90
CA SER A 224 -4.73 6.86 -9.93
C SER A 224 -6.11 7.52 -9.79
N PRO A 225 -6.59 7.79 -8.56
CA PRO A 225 -7.83 8.53 -8.35
C PRO A 225 -7.82 9.89 -9.05
N HIS A 226 -8.98 10.33 -9.50
CA HIS A 226 -9.18 11.66 -10.12
C HIS A 226 -9.67 12.71 -9.12
N ARG A 227 -9.58 12.42 -7.83
CA ARG A 227 -9.99 13.28 -6.71
C ARG A 227 -9.20 12.92 -5.46
N LEU A 228 -9.15 13.84 -4.50
CA LEU A 228 -8.54 13.59 -3.18
C LEU A 228 -9.48 12.73 -2.34
N LEU A 229 -8.95 11.66 -1.74
CA LEU A 229 -9.73 10.69 -0.96
C LEU A 229 -9.12 10.53 0.43
N LEU A 230 -7.83 10.20 0.47
CA LEU A 230 -7.06 10.04 1.69
C LEU A 230 -5.80 10.93 1.66
N PHE A 231 -5.18 11.10 2.82
CA PHE A 231 -3.96 11.86 3.05
C PHE A 231 -3.06 11.09 4.00
N HIS A 232 -1.76 11.25 3.82
CA HIS A 232 -0.74 10.55 4.59
C HIS A 232 0.06 11.52 5.45
N LEU A 233 0.41 11.13 6.68
CA LEU A 233 1.31 11.91 7.52
C LEU A 233 2.77 11.67 7.08
N TYR A 234 3.26 12.46 6.13
CA TYR A 234 4.68 12.40 5.77
C TYR A 234 5.54 13.01 6.88
N LYS A 235 6.27 12.16 7.59
CA LYS A 235 7.19 12.55 8.65
C LYS A 235 8.38 13.29 8.02
N SER A 236 8.57 14.56 8.37
CA SER A 236 9.77 15.32 8.05
C SER A 236 10.73 15.25 9.23
N SER A 237 12.00 14.91 8.96
CA SER A 237 13.09 14.91 9.95
C SER A 237 13.33 16.27 10.61
N SER A 238 12.73 17.34 10.08
CA SER A 238 12.89 18.72 10.55
C SER A 238 12.14 19.07 11.85
N ASN A 239 11.14 18.28 12.28
CA ASN A 239 10.17 18.75 13.27
C ASN A 239 10.25 18.13 14.68
N GLY A 240 11.32 17.39 15.01
CA GLY A 240 11.70 17.04 16.40
C GLY A 240 10.70 16.24 17.26
N ASN A 241 9.48 16.01 16.77
CA ASN A 241 8.36 15.38 17.46
C ASN A 241 7.98 14.03 16.86
N ASP A 242 8.89 13.39 16.11
CA ASP A 242 8.63 12.04 15.59
C ASP A 242 8.83 11.02 16.72
N ALA A 243 7.74 10.74 17.43
CA ALA A 243 7.70 9.73 18.47
C ALA A 243 7.49 8.31 17.92
N SER A 244 7.34 8.16 16.60
CA SER A 244 7.07 6.84 16.01
C SER A 244 8.39 6.08 15.82
N ALA A 245 8.45 4.90 16.41
CA ALA A 245 9.57 4.01 16.19
C ALA A 245 9.45 3.35 14.81
N THR A 246 10.56 3.25 14.09
CA THR A 246 10.61 2.47 12.85
C THR A 246 11.00 1.03 13.18
N HIS A 247 10.52 0.06 12.41
CA HIS A 247 10.91 -1.33 12.64
C HIS A 247 12.43 -1.52 12.59
N TRP A 248 13.12 -0.90 11.63
CA TRP A 248 14.58 -0.99 11.50
C TRP A 248 15.36 -0.24 12.59
N SER A 249 14.74 0.66 13.35
CA SER A 249 15.40 1.27 14.53
C SER A 249 15.37 0.36 15.75
N ASP A 250 14.37 -0.54 15.83
CA ASP A 250 14.19 -1.43 16.98
C ASP A 250 14.78 -2.84 16.74
N HIS A 251 14.83 -3.29 15.49
CA HIS A 251 15.22 -4.66 15.12
C HIS A 251 16.59 -4.69 14.46
N SER A 252 17.63 -5.06 15.21
CA SER A 252 19.01 -5.03 14.71
C SER A 252 19.29 -5.93 13.49
N ASP A 253 18.50 -6.99 13.31
CA ASP A 253 18.62 -8.00 12.26
C ASP A 253 17.75 -7.72 11.02
N TRP A 254 17.09 -6.54 10.97
CA TRP A 254 16.21 -6.15 9.86
C TRP A 254 16.87 -6.30 8.48
N PHE A 255 18.19 -6.13 8.40
CA PHE A 255 18.95 -6.26 7.15
C PHE A 255 18.91 -7.67 6.58
N LEU A 256 18.77 -8.72 7.41
CA LEU A 256 18.60 -10.10 6.96
C LEU A 256 17.23 -10.29 6.31
N LEU A 257 16.17 -9.77 6.95
CA LEU A 257 14.80 -9.76 6.40
C LEU A 257 14.75 -9.00 5.08
N ASN A 258 15.34 -7.81 5.04
CA ASN A 258 15.41 -7.01 3.82
C ASN A 258 16.20 -7.71 2.71
N ARG A 259 17.34 -8.33 3.03
CA ARG A 259 18.14 -9.08 2.03
C ARG A 259 17.38 -10.28 1.48
N ARG A 260 16.64 -11.03 2.30
CA ARG A 260 15.71 -12.09 1.82
C ARG A 260 14.62 -11.51 0.91
N SER A 261 13.98 -10.42 1.33
CA SER A 261 12.98 -9.70 0.52
C SER A 261 13.52 -9.34 -0.87
N LEU A 262 14.74 -8.81 -0.97
CA LEU A 262 15.36 -8.46 -2.25
C LEU A 262 15.57 -9.68 -3.15
N VAL A 263 16.08 -10.80 -2.61
CA VAL A 263 16.24 -12.05 -3.38
C VAL A 263 14.90 -12.53 -3.93
N ARG A 264 13.83 -12.47 -3.13
CA ARG A 264 12.48 -12.86 -3.56
C ARG A 264 11.96 -11.98 -4.68
N VAL A 265 12.09 -10.66 -4.57
CA VAL A 265 11.66 -9.71 -5.61
C VAL A 265 12.42 -9.95 -6.90
N HIS A 266 13.75 -10.13 -6.85
CA HIS A 266 14.53 -10.42 -8.07
C HIS A 266 14.24 -11.78 -8.68
N THR A 267 13.92 -12.79 -7.86
CA THR A 267 13.48 -14.10 -8.37
C THR A 267 12.14 -13.96 -9.07
N LEU A 268 11.18 -13.26 -8.46
CA LEU A 268 9.86 -12.99 -9.02
C LEU A 268 9.92 -12.22 -10.36
N LEU A 269 10.81 -11.22 -10.44
CA LEU A 269 10.98 -10.39 -11.63
C LEU A 269 11.95 -10.98 -12.67
N GLY A 270 12.52 -12.15 -12.43
CA GLY A 270 13.46 -12.80 -13.35
C GLY A 270 14.80 -12.06 -13.51
N THR A 271 15.22 -11.28 -12.51
CA THR A 271 16.45 -10.47 -12.56
C THR A 271 17.51 -10.91 -11.55
N LEU A 272 17.38 -12.09 -10.96
CA LEU A 272 18.31 -12.55 -9.92
C LEU A 272 19.75 -12.67 -10.45
N GLU A 273 19.96 -12.88 -11.75
CA GLU A 273 21.32 -12.96 -12.34
C GLU A 273 21.97 -11.58 -12.56
N THR A 274 21.19 -10.49 -12.57
CA THR A 274 21.68 -9.13 -12.89
C THR A 274 22.01 -8.29 -11.66
N VAL A 275 21.94 -8.87 -10.47
CA VAL A 275 22.10 -8.16 -9.18
C VAL A 275 23.40 -8.51 -8.47
N PRO A 276 23.87 -7.69 -7.50
CA PRO A 276 25.13 -7.92 -6.79
C PRO A 276 25.13 -9.23 -5.99
N GLN A 277 25.63 -10.32 -6.59
CA GLN A 277 25.63 -11.67 -6.01
C GLN A 277 26.45 -11.77 -4.72
N ASP A 278 27.50 -10.97 -4.60
CA ASP A 278 28.38 -10.91 -3.43
C ASP A 278 27.67 -10.33 -2.20
N ARG A 279 26.75 -9.39 -2.43
CA ARG A 279 25.93 -8.74 -1.40
C ARG A 279 24.68 -9.52 -1.06
N LEU A 280 23.99 -10.06 -2.07
CA LEU A 280 22.76 -10.81 -1.86
C LEU A 280 23.02 -12.27 -1.50
N ARG A 281 23.98 -12.99 -2.09
CA ARG A 281 24.29 -14.39 -1.77
C ARG A 281 23.04 -15.30 -1.68
N PRO A 282 22.19 -15.34 -2.72
CA PRO A 282 20.89 -16.02 -2.69
C PRO A 282 21.01 -17.50 -2.29
N THR A 283 20.02 -17.98 -1.54
CA THR A 283 19.90 -19.38 -1.10
C THR A 283 18.51 -19.94 -1.43
N PRO A 284 18.34 -21.27 -1.52
CA PRO A 284 17.01 -21.86 -1.73
C PRO A 284 15.99 -21.48 -0.65
N ASP A 285 16.43 -21.26 0.59
CA ASP A 285 15.59 -20.87 1.72
C ASP A 285 14.98 -19.47 1.55
N ASP A 286 15.56 -18.62 0.71
CA ASP A 286 15.05 -17.26 0.49
C ASP A 286 13.70 -17.26 -0.24
N VAL A 287 13.52 -18.23 -1.14
CA VAL A 287 12.40 -18.32 -2.09
C VAL A 287 11.45 -19.48 -1.77
N ASN A 288 11.57 -20.01 -0.55
CA ASN A 288 10.94 -21.23 -0.03
C ASN A 288 9.42 -21.14 0.21
N ASP A 289 8.60 -20.93 -0.81
CA ASP A 289 7.12 -20.72 -0.74
C ASP A 289 6.69 -19.60 -1.70
N LEU A 290 7.65 -19.06 -2.46
CA LEU A 290 7.42 -17.97 -3.40
C LEU A 290 6.36 -18.34 -4.45
N ASP A 291 6.14 -19.63 -4.70
CA ASP A 291 5.05 -20.14 -5.53
C ASP A 291 3.66 -19.69 -5.04
N ARG A 292 3.46 -19.54 -3.72
CA ARG A 292 2.22 -19.02 -3.13
C ARG A 292 2.03 -17.52 -3.34
N TYR A 293 3.12 -16.82 -3.66
CA TYR A 293 3.17 -15.37 -3.84
C TYR A 293 3.74 -14.99 -5.22
N GLY A 294 3.56 -15.89 -6.20
CA GLY A 294 4.10 -15.76 -7.53
C GLY A 294 3.38 -14.72 -8.38
N LEU A 295 3.82 -14.64 -9.64
CA LEU A 295 3.09 -13.94 -10.70
C LEU A 295 1.86 -14.76 -11.13
N GLY A 296 0.85 -14.05 -11.63
CA GLY A 296 -0.34 -14.68 -12.21
C GLY A 296 -0.12 -15.14 -13.65
N ASP A 297 -1.13 -15.81 -14.20
CA ASP A 297 -1.11 -16.42 -15.54
C ASP A 297 -1.97 -15.66 -16.57
N LYS A 298 -2.64 -14.57 -16.17
CA LYS A 298 -3.58 -13.83 -17.02
C LYS A 298 -2.88 -12.90 -18.01
N ARG A 299 -1.72 -12.36 -17.62
CA ARG A 299 -0.84 -11.54 -18.46
C ARG A 299 0.61 -11.81 -18.10
N SER A 300 1.51 -11.66 -19.07
CA SER A 300 2.94 -11.90 -18.84
C SER A 300 3.61 -10.74 -18.09
N LEU A 301 4.75 -11.02 -17.44
CA LEU A 301 5.62 -9.98 -16.88
C LEU A 301 6.14 -9.05 -17.98
N ASP A 302 6.40 -9.57 -19.18
CA ASP A 302 6.84 -8.75 -20.32
C ASP A 302 5.78 -7.74 -20.75
N ASP A 303 4.51 -8.13 -20.74
CA ASP A 303 3.41 -7.20 -21.00
C ASP A 303 3.30 -6.14 -19.90
N TYR A 304 3.57 -6.52 -18.64
CA TYR A 304 3.66 -5.54 -17.55
C TYR A 304 4.81 -4.55 -17.79
N GLN A 305 6.01 -5.03 -18.12
CA GLN A 305 7.18 -4.19 -18.42
C GLN A 305 6.89 -3.23 -19.59
N ARG A 306 6.26 -3.73 -20.66
CA ARG A 306 5.80 -2.92 -21.80
C ARG A 306 4.71 -1.93 -21.40
N TRP A 307 3.77 -2.28 -20.53
CA TRP A 307 2.74 -1.36 -20.03
C TRP A 307 3.32 -0.28 -19.11
N ALA A 308 4.08 -0.69 -18.12
CA ALA A 308 4.71 0.18 -17.13
C ALA A 308 5.84 1.03 -17.71
N GLY A 309 6.40 0.63 -18.86
CA GLY A 309 7.47 1.37 -19.54
C GLY A 309 8.80 1.25 -18.80
N VAL A 310 9.09 0.06 -18.26
CA VAL A 310 10.29 -0.27 -17.48
C VAL A 310 10.88 -1.58 -17.98
N ASP A 311 12.20 -1.72 -17.88
CA ASP A 311 12.92 -2.97 -18.08
C ASP A 311 13.66 -3.28 -16.78
N PHE A 312 13.26 -4.35 -16.09
CA PHE A 312 13.86 -4.72 -14.80
C PHE A 312 15.28 -5.26 -14.97
N ALA A 313 15.55 -6.01 -16.04
CA ALA A 313 16.86 -6.61 -16.28
C ALA A 313 17.86 -5.55 -16.75
N GLY A 314 17.47 -4.74 -17.73
CA GLY A 314 18.25 -3.62 -18.25
C GLY A 314 18.25 -2.39 -17.36
N ARG A 315 17.40 -2.35 -16.33
CA ARG A 315 17.21 -1.23 -15.38
C ARG A 315 16.92 0.10 -16.08
N THR A 316 16.11 0.06 -17.13
CA THR A 316 15.73 1.26 -17.89
C THR A 316 14.31 1.71 -17.57
N ILE A 317 14.08 3.02 -17.67
CA ILE A 317 12.79 3.66 -17.44
C ILE A 317 12.52 4.54 -18.67
N SER A 318 11.38 4.32 -19.33
CA SER A 318 10.94 5.16 -20.43
C SER A 318 10.50 6.55 -19.94
N GLU A 319 10.54 7.54 -20.82
CA GLU A 319 10.09 8.92 -20.51
C GLU A 319 8.67 8.92 -19.93
N ARG A 320 7.72 8.26 -20.60
CA ARG A 320 6.32 8.17 -20.12
C ARG A 320 6.18 7.53 -18.74
N ALA A 321 7.04 6.56 -18.40
CA ALA A 321 7.03 5.93 -17.08
C ALA A 321 7.58 6.87 -16.01
N SER A 322 8.68 7.58 -16.33
CA SER A 322 9.28 8.60 -15.47
C SER A 322 8.36 9.81 -15.23
N GLU A 323 7.50 10.09 -16.21
CA GLU A 323 6.45 11.07 -16.12
C GLU A 323 5.12 10.49 -15.65
N GLY A 324 4.98 9.22 -15.27
CA GLY A 324 3.69 8.67 -14.82
C GLY A 324 2.51 8.91 -15.79
N ARG A 325 2.74 8.79 -17.09
CA ARG A 325 1.73 8.90 -18.16
C ARG A 325 1.48 7.54 -18.77
N PHE A 326 0.29 6.99 -18.51
CA PHE A 326 -0.13 5.71 -19.03
C PHE A 326 -1.39 5.91 -19.87
N SER A 327 -1.42 5.31 -21.06
CA SER A 327 -2.55 5.36 -21.99
C SER A 327 -2.85 3.95 -22.44
N ARG A 328 -4.11 3.52 -22.29
CA ARG A 328 -4.61 2.26 -22.84
C ARG A 328 -4.82 2.37 -24.35
#